data_AF-A0A969G811-F1
#
_entry.id   AF-A0A969G811-F1
#
_cell.length_a   1.000
_cell.length_b   1.000
_cell.length_c   1.000
_cell.angle_alpha   90.00
_cell.angle_beta   90.00
_cell.angle_gamma   90.00
#
_symmetry.space_group_name_H-M   'P 1'
#
loop_
_entity.id
_entity.type
_entity.pdbx_description
1 polymer ?
#
loop_
_entity_poly.entity_id
_entity_poly.type
_entity_poly.pdbx_seq_one_letter_code
_entity_poly.pdbx_strand_id
1 'polypeptide(L)'
;MWLVFDHDNHPHRQTAYEQAINAKFKVAFSAICFETWYLLHFEKSTKSYPNASQLITTLKKHYPNYQKAKQNDFFNLKQNLPEAMENAEWLRKQMENDETDTTNYNPWTDVDLLINNLSNL
;
A
#
# COMPACT_ATOMS: atom_id res chain seq x y z
N MET A 1 -8.53 12.88 10.51
CA MET A 1 -9.29 11.83 9.81
C MET A 1 -8.47 11.36 8.61
N TRP A 2 -8.49 10.07 8.33
CA TRP A 2 -7.73 9.45 7.23
C TRP A 2 -8.67 8.92 6.15
N LEU A 3 -8.24 9.01 4.88
CA LEU A 3 -8.84 8.33 3.75
C LEU A 3 -7.88 7.25 3.27
N VAL A 4 -8.41 6.06 3.00
CA VAL A 4 -7.63 4.89 2.56
C VAL A 4 -8.23 4.37 1.27
N PHE A 5 -7.43 4.27 0.21
CA PHE A 5 -7.85 3.71 -1.07
C PHE A 5 -6.64 3.22 -1.86
N ASP A 6 -6.87 2.31 -2.80
CA ASP A 6 -5.86 1.83 -3.74
C ASP A 6 -6.11 2.37 -5.16
N HIS A 7 -5.17 2.11 -6.07
CA HIS A 7 -5.23 2.61 -7.45
C HIS A 7 -6.48 2.14 -8.22
N ASP A 8 -6.89 0.88 -7.98
CA ASP A 8 -8.07 0.13 -8.51
C ASP A 8 -8.42 0.26 -10.02
N ASN A 9 -7.56 0.94 -10.79
CA ASN A 9 -7.75 1.38 -12.17
C ASN A 9 -8.91 2.37 -12.37
N HIS A 10 -9.35 3.07 -11.32
CA HIS A 10 -10.38 4.08 -11.48
C HIS A 10 -9.85 5.33 -12.21
N PRO A 11 -10.59 5.88 -13.18
CA PRO A 11 -10.11 6.98 -14.03
C PRO A 11 -9.92 8.31 -13.28
N HIS A 12 -10.63 8.52 -12.18
CA HIS A 12 -10.62 9.78 -11.41
C HIS A 12 -9.78 9.72 -10.13
N ARG A 13 -8.89 8.74 -9.99
CA ARG A 13 -8.07 8.53 -8.78
C ARG A 13 -7.21 9.74 -8.40
N GLN A 14 -6.57 10.37 -9.38
CA GLN A 14 -5.72 11.55 -9.15
C GLN A 14 -6.56 12.71 -8.62
N THR A 15 -7.69 12.99 -9.27
CA THR A 15 -8.63 14.02 -8.83
C THR A 15 -9.15 13.74 -7.42
N ALA A 16 -9.49 12.48 -7.08
CA ALA A 16 -9.92 12.10 -5.75
C ALA A 16 -8.81 12.32 -4.70
N TYR A 17 -7.56 11.98 -5.03
CA TYR A 17 -6.39 12.22 -4.20
C TYR A 17 -6.20 13.73 -3.94
N GLU A 18 -6.20 14.54 -4.99
CA GLU A 18 -6.06 16.00 -4.88
C GLU A 18 -7.20 16.63 -4.06
N GLN A 19 -8.44 16.20 -4.28
CA GLN A 19 -9.60 16.65 -3.51
C GLN A 19 -9.46 16.30 -2.02
N ALA A 20 -8.98 15.09 -1.69
CA ALA A 20 -8.72 14.68 -0.32
C ALA A 20 -7.68 15.59 0.36
N ILE A 21 -6.56 15.86 -0.31
CA ILE A 21 -5.50 16.74 0.20
C ILE A 21 -6.02 18.18 0.38
N ASN A 22 -6.76 18.71 -0.59
CA ASN A 22 -7.36 20.05 -0.53
C ASN A 22 -8.36 20.18 0.63
N ALA A 23 -9.15 19.13 0.88
CA ALA A 23 -10.07 19.05 2.01
C ALA A 23 -9.38 18.68 3.35
N LYS A 24 -8.03 18.69 3.39
CA LYS A 24 -7.20 18.47 4.59
C LYS A 24 -7.34 17.07 5.21
N PHE A 25 -7.71 16.09 4.40
CA PHE A 25 -7.57 14.68 4.80
C PHE A 25 -6.11 14.24 4.72
N LYS A 26 -5.72 13.32 5.61
CA LYS A 26 -4.52 12.51 5.40
C LYS A 26 -4.90 11.32 4.52
N VAL A 27 -4.04 10.94 3.58
CA VAL A 27 -4.31 9.86 2.62
C VAL A 27 -3.32 8.72 2.85
N ALA A 28 -3.83 7.50 2.92
CA ALA A 28 -3.05 6.28 2.81
C ALA A 28 -3.38 5.60 1.48
N PHE A 29 -2.54 5.80 0.47
CA PHE A 29 -2.71 5.25 -0.86
C PHE A 29 -1.91 3.95 -1.04
N SER A 30 -2.40 3.02 -1.85
CA SER A 30 -1.63 1.85 -2.31
C SER A 30 -1.68 1.71 -3.83
N ALA A 31 -0.52 1.57 -4.46
CA ALA A 31 -0.42 1.32 -5.89
C ALA A 31 -1.02 -0.04 -6.26
N ILE A 32 -1.67 -0.10 -7.42
CA ILE A 32 -2.32 -1.28 -8.02
C ILE A 32 -3.46 -1.87 -7.19
N CYS A 33 -3.17 -2.29 -5.96
CA CYS A 33 -4.13 -2.85 -5.02
C CYS A 33 -3.63 -2.73 -3.57
N PHE A 34 -4.54 -2.82 -2.60
CA PHE A 34 -4.18 -2.83 -1.18
C PHE A 34 -3.16 -3.92 -0.79
N GLU A 35 -3.15 -5.06 -1.49
CA GLU A 35 -2.22 -6.16 -1.24
C GLU A 35 -0.73 -5.80 -1.43
N THR A 36 -0.41 -4.65 -2.02
CA THR A 36 0.95 -4.08 -1.99
C THR A 36 1.47 -3.97 -0.56
N TRP A 37 0.64 -3.49 0.38
CA TRP A 37 0.97 -3.44 1.81
C TRP A 37 1.21 -4.83 2.40
N TYR A 38 0.46 -5.84 1.97
CA TYR A 38 0.60 -7.21 2.48
C TYR A 38 1.90 -7.84 2.03
N LEU A 39 2.32 -7.61 0.79
CA LEU A 39 3.58 -8.14 0.27
C LEU A 39 4.79 -7.60 1.05
N LEU A 40 4.74 -6.33 1.47
CA LEU A 40 5.83 -5.71 2.22
C LEU A 40 6.04 -6.29 3.62
N HIS A 41 5.09 -7.07 4.16
CA HIS A 41 5.31 -7.86 5.38
C HIS A 41 6.28 -9.03 5.18
N PHE A 42 6.55 -9.41 3.94
CA PHE A 42 7.35 -10.59 3.61
C PHE A 42 8.54 -10.27 2.70
N GLU A 43 8.45 -9.20 1.91
CA GLU A 43 9.42 -8.90 0.85
C GLU A 43 9.73 -7.41 0.75
N LYS A 44 11.01 -7.06 0.92
CA LYS A 44 11.55 -5.71 0.62
C LYS A 44 11.85 -5.62 -0.87
N SER A 45 11.03 -4.87 -1.62
CA SER A 45 11.09 -4.90 -3.10
C SER A 45 10.59 -3.60 -3.73
N THR A 46 11.21 -3.22 -4.85
CA THR A 46 10.74 -2.14 -5.76
C THR A 46 10.00 -2.71 -6.99
N LYS A 47 9.64 -3.99 -6.96
CA LYS A 47 9.03 -4.66 -8.11
C LYS A 47 7.66 -4.07 -8.45
N SER A 48 7.54 -3.54 -9.67
CA SER A 48 6.26 -3.13 -10.25
C SER A 48 5.43 -4.33 -10.70
N TYR A 49 4.12 -4.21 -10.61
CA TYR A 49 3.18 -5.23 -11.08
C TYR A 49 2.18 -4.65 -12.08
N PRO A 50 1.89 -5.33 -13.20
CA PRO A 50 0.95 -4.80 -14.19
C PRO A 50 -0.51 -4.85 -13.71
N ASN A 51 -0.84 -5.69 -12.72
CA ASN A 51 -2.17 -5.81 -12.13
C ASN A 51 -2.14 -6.54 -10.78
N ALA A 52 -3.24 -6.42 -10.03
CA ALA A 52 -3.41 -7.04 -8.72
C ALA A 52 -3.22 -8.57 -8.74
N SER A 53 -3.66 -9.25 -9.80
CA SER A 53 -3.56 -10.72 -9.91
C SER A 53 -2.11 -11.21 -9.89
N GLN A 54 -1.20 -10.51 -10.58
CA GLN A 54 0.22 -10.87 -10.56
C GLN A 54 0.90 -10.56 -9.22
N LEU A 55 0.49 -9.47 -8.57
CA LEU A 55 0.96 -9.15 -7.21
C LEU A 55 0.51 -10.24 -6.23
N ILE A 56 -0.78 -10.59 -6.24
CA ILE A 56 -1.36 -11.64 -5.40
C ILE A 56 -0.67 -12.99 -5.65
N THR A 57 -0.29 -13.30 -6.90
CA THR A 57 0.48 -14.51 -7.22
C THR A 57 1.85 -14.52 -6.53
N THR A 58 2.50 -13.37 -6.39
CA THR A 58 3.76 -13.26 -5.62
C THR A 58 3.50 -13.34 -4.12
N LEU A 59 2.49 -12.62 -3.61
CA LEU A 59 2.09 -12.67 -2.20
C LEU A 59 1.82 -14.12 -1.74
N LYS A 60 1.16 -14.92 -2.57
CA LYS A 60 0.86 -16.33 -2.26
C LYS A 60 2.09 -17.24 -2.12
N LYS A 61 3.28 -16.79 -2.52
CA LYS A 61 4.53 -17.53 -2.22
C LYS A 61 4.88 -17.44 -0.73
N HIS A 62 4.52 -16.34 -0.08
CA HIS A 62 4.77 -16.08 1.34
C HIS A 62 3.54 -16.35 2.21
N TYR A 63 2.34 -16.12 1.65
CA TYR A 63 1.06 -16.35 2.30
C TYR A 63 0.17 -17.27 1.42
N PRO A 64 0.44 -18.59 1.37
CA PRO A 64 -0.20 -19.51 0.41
C PRO A 64 -1.73 -19.58 0.49
N ASN A 65 -2.27 -19.43 1.69
CA ASN A 65 -3.71 -19.51 1.95
C ASN A 65 -4.44 -18.16 1.83
N TYR A 66 -3.77 -17.11 1.34
CA TYR A 66 -4.39 -15.81 1.14
C TYR A 66 -5.60 -15.89 0.19
N GLN A 67 -6.70 -15.30 0.64
CA GLN A 67 -7.93 -15.15 -0.13
C GLN A 67 -8.45 -13.74 0.04
N LYS A 68 -8.70 -13.06 -1.07
CA LYS A 68 -9.22 -11.69 -1.06
C LYS A 68 -10.55 -11.63 -0.29
N ALA A 69 -10.72 -10.60 0.52
CA ALA A 69 -11.90 -10.36 1.37
C ALA A 69 -12.16 -11.45 2.44
N LYS A 70 -11.19 -12.31 2.74
CA LYS A 70 -11.29 -13.21 3.89
C LYS A 70 -11.00 -12.46 5.18
N GLN A 71 -11.68 -12.83 6.26
CA GLN A 71 -11.40 -12.28 7.58
C GLN A 71 -10.11 -12.89 8.18
N ASN A 72 -9.52 -12.19 9.15
CA ASN A 72 -8.38 -12.60 9.98
C ASN A 72 -6.97 -12.50 9.36
N ASP A 73 -6.78 -11.77 8.26
CA ASP A 73 -5.43 -11.53 7.70
C ASP A 73 -4.48 -10.87 8.71
N PHE A 74 -5.00 -10.04 9.63
CA PHE A 74 -4.21 -9.40 10.68
C PHE A 74 -3.38 -10.40 11.49
N PHE A 75 -3.89 -11.60 11.78
CA PHE A 75 -3.13 -12.58 12.55
C PHE A 75 -1.86 -13.05 11.83
N ASN A 76 -1.92 -13.18 10.50
CA ASN A 76 -0.80 -13.61 9.67
C ASN A 76 0.21 -12.48 9.42
N LEU A 77 -0.28 -11.23 9.44
CA LEU A 77 0.53 -10.04 9.13
C LEU A 77 1.19 -9.43 10.38
N LYS A 78 0.53 -9.44 11.55
CA LYS A 78 0.97 -8.69 12.75
C LYS A 78 2.40 -8.99 13.21
N GLN A 79 2.87 -10.22 12.99
CA GLN A 79 4.21 -10.66 13.41
C GLN A 79 5.32 -9.92 12.66
N ASN A 80 5.06 -9.56 11.41
CA ASN A 80 6.00 -8.88 10.53
C ASN A 80 5.61 -7.41 10.29
N LEU A 81 4.79 -6.84 11.18
CA LEU A 81 4.36 -5.46 11.06
C LEU A 81 5.55 -4.48 11.12
N PRO A 82 6.56 -4.64 12.01
CA PRO A 82 7.76 -3.79 11.99
C PRO A 82 8.51 -3.83 10.65
N GLU A 83 8.62 -4.99 10.04
CA GLU A 83 9.25 -5.18 8.73
C GLU A 83 8.44 -4.48 7.64
N ALA A 84 7.11 -4.60 7.66
CA ALA A 84 6.24 -3.89 6.71
C ALA A 84 6.38 -2.37 6.82
N MET A 85 6.46 -1.85 8.05
CA MET A 85 6.71 -0.44 8.33
C MET A 85 8.03 0.02 7.70
N GLU A 86 9.13 -0.68 7.97
CA GLU A 86 10.45 -0.34 7.42
C GLU A 86 10.48 -0.47 5.88
N ASN A 87 9.87 -1.53 5.34
CA ASN A 87 9.86 -1.80 3.92
C ASN A 87 9.06 -0.75 3.14
N ALA A 88 7.93 -0.27 3.68
CA ALA A 88 7.13 0.79 3.06
C ALA A 88 7.87 2.14 3.05
N GLU A 89 8.48 2.52 4.17
CA GLU A 89 9.31 3.73 4.25
C GLU A 89 10.49 3.65 3.27
N TRP A 90 11.20 2.52 3.26
CA TRP A 90 12.30 2.29 2.34
C TRP A 90 11.84 2.36 0.88
N LEU A 91 10.71 1.74 0.55
CA LEU A 91 10.15 1.75 -0.81
C LEU A 91 9.90 3.18 -1.28
N ARG A 92 9.24 4.02 -0.47
CA ARG A 92 8.97 5.41 -0.86
C ARG A 92 10.26 6.19 -1.12
N LYS A 93 11.30 6.00 -0.30
CA LYS A 93 12.63 6.59 -0.52
C LYS A 93 13.29 6.15 -1.82
N GLN A 94 13.00 4.95 -2.33
CA GLN A 94 13.54 4.49 -3.63
C GLN A 94 12.77 5.07 -4.82
N MET A 95 11.50 5.43 -4.62
CA MET A 95 10.59 5.88 -5.67
C MET A 95 10.47 7.40 -5.76
N GLU A 96 10.95 8.13 -4.74
CA GLU A 96 10.91 9.58 -4.66
C GLU A 96 11.59 10.21 -5.89
N ASN A 97 10.76 10.78 -6.75
CA ASN A 97 11.14 11.53 -7.93
C ASN A 97 10.13 12.66 -8.09
N ASP A 98 10.59 13.90 -8.19
CA ASP A 98 9.77 15.11 -8.20
C ASP A 98 8.77 15.20 -9.36
N GLU A 99 8.85 14.31 -10.35
CA GLU A 99 8.11 14.41 -11.61
C GLU A 99 6.86 13.51 -11.71
N THR A 100 6.56 12.66 -10.72
CA THR A 100 5.47 11.67 -10.82
C THR A 100 4.39 11.88 -9.77
N ASP A 101 3.12 12.00 -10.22
CA ASP A 101 1.98 12.00 -9.31
C ASP A 101 1.94 10.71 -8.47
N THR A 102 1.68 10.84 -7.17
CA THR A 102 1.70 9.69 -6.25
C THR A 102 0.80 8.54 -6.72
N THR A 103 -0.35 8.87 -7.33
CA THR A 103 -1.32 7.89 -7.84
C THR A 103 -0.88 7.17 -9.12
N ASN A 104 0.28 7.50 -9.67
CA ASN A 104 0.87 6.85 -10.84
C ASN A 104 2.10 6.00 -10.50
N TYR A 105 2.59 6.03 -9.26
CA TYR A 105 3.67 5.13 -8.83
C TYR A 105 3.24 3.67 -8.85
N ASN A 106 4.20 2.81 -9.18
CA ASN A 106 4.07 1.37 -9.09
C ASN A 106 5.47 0.75 -8.89
N PRO A 107 5.80 0.22 -7.70
CA PRO A 107 4.95 0.07 -6.52
C PRO A 107 4.93 1.32 -5.62
N TRP A 108 3.93 1.41 -4.74
CA TRP A 108 3.80 2.45 -3.71
C TRP A 108 2.82 2.02 -2.62
N THR A 109 3.05 2.44 -1.38
CA THR A 109 2.02 2.42 -0.33
C THR A 109 2.35 3.43 0.77
N ASP A 110 1.32 4.04 1.36
CA ASP A 110 1.39 4.97 2.50
C ASP A 110 0.71 4.41 3.76
N VAL A 111 0.33 3.13 3.75
CA VAL A 111 -0.47 2.51 4.82
C VAL A 111 0.27 2.51 6.15
N ASP A 112 1.59 2.38 6.14
CA ASP A 112 2.45 2.47 7.30
C ASP A 112 2.32 3.84 8.01
N LEU A 113 2.12 4.94 7.26
CA LEU A 113 1.90 6.27 7.85
C LEU A 113 0.59 6.33 8.64
N LEU A 114 -0.46 5.67 8.15
CA LEU A 114 -1.72 5.51 8.87
C LEU A 114 -1.51 4.68 10.14
N ILE A 115 -0.85 3.52 10.04
CA ILE A 115 -0.59 2.66 11.19
C ILE A 115 0.21 3.40 12.27
N ASN A 116 1.28 4.11 11.88
CA ASN A 116 2.06 4.90 12.81
C ASN A 116 1.20 5.99 13.48
N ASN A 117 0.24 6.59 12.77
CA ASN A 117 -0.67 7.54 13.40
C ASN A 117 -1.64 6.89 14.40
N LEU A 118 -2.09 5.66 14.14
CA LEU A 118 -2.96 4.91 15.04
C LEU A 118 -2.24 4.42 16.30
N SER A 119 -0.96 4.06 16.19
CA SER A 119 -0.14 3.60 17.32
C SER A 119 0.28 4.72 18.29
N ASN A 120 0.15 5.98 17.87
CA ASN A 120 0.46 7.17 18.67
C ASN A 120 -0.79 7.87 19.25
N LEU A 121 -1.96 7.22 19.16
CA LEU A 121 -3.20 7.62 19.83
C LEU A 121 -3.32 6.90 21.18
#